data_AF-A0A497JRN5-F1
#
_entry.id   AF-A0A497JRN5-F1
#
_cell.length_a   1.000
_cell.length_b   1.000
_cell.length_c   1.000
_cell.angle_alpha   90.00
_cell.angle_beta   90.00
_cell.angle_gamma   90.00
#
_symmetry.space_group_name_H-M   'P 1'
#
loop_
_entity.id
_entity.type
_entity.pdbx_description
1 polymer ?
#
loop_
_entity_poly.entity_id
_entity_poly.type
_entity_poly.pdbx_seq_one_letter_code
_entity_poly.pdbx_strand_id
1 'polypeptide(L)'
;TYDVYFEKDDSTPDELVSENQTETTYDPGTLDSDSTYYWKIVARDEHGAVTEGDVWHFTTKKKPNQPPTASFTFSPKYPFVSQEITFDASNSTDPDGTIVKYEWNFGDGSTATGMIVTHSYSSAGSYDVTLTVTDDDGATDEETKSINISLKIVYVDDDFVDDPANHKWDTIQEGVDDAIEGCEIVVYEGVYTENIKVNKPHLTIRSENGADKTIIKASNPNDHVFYVTADNVTIKGFTVTGTNKAGIYLYLYKSNNCRIENVNASNNYYGIYLYNSYNNTITNNTVSSNNLCGIYLYYSRSNIIANNIVSSNNGDGIYLSDYSSNNIITNNTVSSNNKYGISSSGDNNTIANNNVSSNKWGGISIWYSSNNIIANNTISLNDMSGIYLDAADSNTIANNTFHLNGMRVLDSYNNTVVNNTVNGKPLVYLENVDDYVVEDAGQVIAINSNNITIKDLNLSYASVGVEFWNTSNSKIINNNISNNWDGIRIEFFFQ
;
A
#
# COMPACT_ATOMS: atom_id res chain seq x y z
N THR A 1 51.37 44.57 -69.16
CA THR A 1 50.83 44.19 -67.83
C THR A 1 49.34 44.40 -67.85
N TYR A 2 48.60 44.01 -66.82
CA TYR A 2 47.19 44.35 -66.74
C TYR A 2 46.75 44.69 -65.32
N ASP A 3 45.67 45.44 -65.24
CA ASP A 3 45.03 45.89 -64.02
C ASP A 3 43.72 45.08 -63.85
N VAL A 4 43.42 44.64 -62.62
CA VAL A 4 42.23 43.85 -62.28
C VAL A 4 41.27 44.73 -61.49
N TYR A 5 40.04 44.81 -61.97
CA TYR A 5 38.92 45.45 -61.28
C TYR A 5 37.94 44.37 -60.84
N PHE A 6 37.56 44.34 -59.57
CA PHE A 6 36.74 43.28 -58.98
C PHE A 6 35.88 43.83 -57.84
N GLU A 7 34.57 43.71 -57.94
CA GLU A 7 33.63 44.23 -56.94
C GLU A 7 32.47 43.29 -56.67
N LYS A 8 31.94 43.38 -55.45
CA LYS A 8 30.72 42.70 -55.01
C LYS A 8 29.50 43.55 -55.34
N ASP A 9 28.50 42.93 -55.96
CA ASP A 9 27.16 43.47 -56.24
C ASP A 9 27.12 44.77 -57.08
N ASP A 10 28.24 45.16 -57.72
CA ASP A 10 28.31 46.26 -58.69
C ASP A 10 28.57 45.75 -60.11
N SER A 11 27.61 45.93 -61.02
CA SER A 11 27.72 45.50 -62.43
C SER A 11 28.72 46.31 -63.26
N THR A 12 29.29 47.37 -62.71
CA THR A 12 30.25 48.29 -63.34
C THR A 12 31.51 48.42 -62.48
N PRO A 13 32.29 47.34 -62.29
CA PRO A 13 33.42 47.34 -61.36
C PRO A 13 34.46 48.41 -61.74
N ASP A 14 34.71 49.34 -60.83
CA ASP A 14 35.65 50.47 -60.94
C ASP A 14 36.71 50.50 -59.81
N GLU A 15 36.61 49.60 -58.83
CA GLU A 15 37.59 49.33 -57.79
C GLU A 15 38.77 48.51 -58.33
N LEU A 16 39.92 49.18 -58.42
CA LEU A 16 41.18 48.56 -58.79
C LEU A 16 41.73 47.72 -57.62
N VAL A 17 41.65 46.40 -57.74
CA VAL A 17 42.12 45.46 -56.71
C VAL A 17 43.53 44.93 -56.96
N SER A 18 44.05 45.09 -58.18
CA SER A 18 45.41 44.68 -58.52
C SER A 18 45.97 45.44 -59.71
N GLU A 19 47.19 45.98 -59.59
CA GLU A 19 47.83 46.78 -60.64
C GLU A 19 49.04 46.06 -61.23
N ASN A 20 49.29 46.28 -62.53
CA ASN A 20 50.50 45.87 -63.23
C ASN A 20 50.84 44.37 -63.15
N GLN A 21 49.81 43.52 -63.15
CA GLN A 21 49.97 42.07 -63.13
C GLN A 21 50.71 41.56 -64.37
N THR A 22 51.55 40.56 -64.15
CA THR A 22 52.34 39.87 -65.18
C THR A 22 52.03 38.38 -65.27
N GLU A 23 51.48 37.79 -64.21
CA GLU A 23 50.96 36.41 -64.19
C GLU A 23 49.61 36.32 -64.92
N THR A 24 49.06 35.11 -65.12
CA THR A 24 47.75 34.91 -65.79
C THR A 24 46.61 34.61 -64.82
N THR A 25 46.83 34.78 -63.51
CA THR A 25 45.86 34.42 -62.46
C THR A 25 45.78 35.50 -61.40
N TYR A 26 44.57 35.73 -60.88
CA TYR A 26 44.32 36.60 -59.72
C TYR A 26 43.52 35.79 -58.67
N ASP A 27 43.96 35.86 -57.42
CA ASP A 27 43.26 35.26 -56.28
C ASP A 27 42.52 36.39 -55.53
N PRO A 28 41.18 36.46 -55.60
CA PRO A 28 40.41 37.48 -54.90
C PRO A 28 40.31 37.21 -53.39
N GLY A 29 40.90 36.13 -52.89
CA GLY A 29 40.79 35.70 -51.51
C GLY A 29 39.43 35.06 -51.21
N THR A 30 39.02 35.12 -49.94
CA THR A 30 37.72 34.58 -49.49
C THR A 30 36.58 35.48 -49.95
N LEU A 31 35.62 34.90 -50.65
CA LEU A 31 34.41 35.59 -51.12
C LEU A 31 33.22 35.30 -50.22
N ASP A 32 32.30 36.27 -50.12
CA ASP A 32 31.03 36.10 -49.45
C ASP A 32 30.17 35.08 -50.20
N SER A 33 29.47 34.21 -49.47
CA SER A 33 28.48 33.29 -50.05
C SER A 33 27.23 34.04 -50.55
N ASP A 34 26.50 33.44 -51.48
CA ASP A 34 25.27 33.99 -52.08
C ASP A 34 25.41 35.44 -52.61
N SER A 35 26.60 35.79 -53.09
CA SER A 35 26.94 37.15 -53.53
C SER A 35 27.39 37.13 -54.98
N THR A 36 27.01 38.13 -55.75
CA THR A 36 27.42 38.23 -57.16
C THR A 36 28.61 39.15 -57.29
N TYR A 37 29.69 38.64 -57.85
CA TYR A 37 30.90 39.42 -58.08
C TYR A 37 31.06 39.71 -59.57
N TYR A 38 31.45 40.93 -59.88
CA TYR A 38 31.72 41.40 -61.23
C TYR A 38 33.19 41.80 -61.35
N TRP A 39 33.78 41.56 -62.52
CA TRP A 39 35.18 41.88 -62.75
C TRP A 39 35.49 42.21 -64.20
N LYS A 40 36.52 43.03 -64.40
CA LYS A 40 37.08 43.35 -65.72
C LYS A 40 38.60 43.49 -65.64
N ILE A 41 39.24 43.40 -66.80
CA ILE A 41 40.69 43.54 -66.94
C ILE A 41 41.00 44.74 -67.84
N VAL A 42 41.96 45.57 -67.43
CA VAL A 42 42.48 46.66 -68.24
C VAL A 42 43.94 46.37 -68.59
N ALA A 43 44.19 45.97 -69.84
CA ALA A 43 45.52 45.61 -70.30
C ALA A 43 46.30 46.85 -70.75
N ARG A 44 47.61 46.91 -70.44
CA ARG A 44 48.52 47.99 -70.83
C ARG A 44 49.69 47.45 -71.65
N ASP A 45 49.96 48.06 -72.80
CA ASP A 45 51.10 47.74 -73.65
C ASP A 45 52.41 48.42 -73.19
N GLU A 46 53.53 48.08 -73.83
CA GLU A 46 54.85 48.63 -73.51
C GLU A 46 55.02 50.14 -73.82
N HIS A 47 54.05 50.73 -74.54
CA HIS A 47 54.01 52.15 -74.88
C HIS A 47 52.99 52.94 -74.04
N GLY A 48 52.33 52.28 -73.09
CA GLY A 48 51.38 52.88 -72.16
C GLY A 48 49.93 52.97 -72.64
N ALA A 49 49.60 52.43 -73.82
CA ALA A 49 48.22 52.35 -74.30
C ALA A 49 47.45 51.29 -73.50
N VAL A 50 46.19 51.59 -73.17
CA VAL A 50 45.31 50.71 -72.38
C VAL A 50 44.10 50.23 -73.19
N THR A 51 43.60 49.03 -72.89
CA THR A 51 42.34 48.49 -73.43
C THR A 51 41.58 47.76 -72.34
N GLU A 52 40.29 48.05 -72.19
CA GLU A 52 39.40 47.37 -71.25
C GLU A 52 38.76 46.14 -71.91
N GLY A 53 38.73 45.02 -71.19
CA GLY A 53 37.98 43.83 -71.57
C GLY A 53 36.50 43.91 -71.15
N ASP A 54 35.73 42.90 -71.57
CA ASP A 54 34.34 42.73 -71.14
C ASP A 54 34.22 42.56 -69.62
N VAL A 55 33.08 42.98 -69.06
CA VAL A 55 32.74 42.70 -67.65
C VAL A 55 32.18 41.29 -67.54
N TRP A 56 32.79 40.48 -66.69
CA TRP A 56 32.36 39.13 -66.37
C TRP A 56 31.75 39.09 -64.97
N HIS A 57 30.89 38.12 -64.71
CA HIS A 57 30.32 37.94 -63.37
C HIS A 57 30.17 36.47 -63.01
N PHE A 58 30.12 36.20 -61.71
CA PHE A 58 29.71 34.91 -61.16
C PHE A 58 29.01 35.12 -59.81
N THR A 59 28.17 34.16 -59.43
CA THR A 59 27.51 34.16 -58.12
C THR A 59 28.07 33.01 -57.30
N THR A 60 28.53 33.33 -56.09
CA THR A 60 28.95 32.30 -55.13
C THR A 60 27.71 31.53 -54.64
N LYS A 61 27.86 30.26 -54.26
CA LYS A 61 26.74 29.46 -53.75
C LYS A 61 26.32 29.97 -52.37
N LYS A 62 25.02 29.87 -52.02
CA LYS A 62 24.58 29.97 -50.61
C LYS A 62 25.34 28.95 -49.79
N LYS A 63 25.82 29.37 -48.62
CA LYS A 63 26.44 28.45 -47.66
C LYS A 63 25.40 27.38 -47.28
N PRO A 64 25.74 26.08 -47.30
CA PRO A 64 24.82 25.05 -46.83
C PRO A 64 24.42 25.30 -45.37
N ASN A 65 23.13 25.22 -45.05
CA ASN A 65 22.65 25.33 -43.68
C ASN A 65 23.27 24.22 -42.81
N GLN A 66 23.72 24.57 -41.61
CA GLN A 66 24.12 23.58 -40.61
C GLN A 66 22.97 23.42 -39.60
N PRO A 67 22.46 22.21 -39.38
CA PRO A 67 21.33 22.02 -38.47
C PRO A 67 21.70 22.49 -37.05
N PRO A 68 20.71 22.90 -36.25
CA PRO A 68 20.94 23.24 -34.85
C PRO A 68 21.37 22.00 -34.08
N THR A 69 21.83 22.19 -32.85
CA THR A 69 22.08 21.13 -31.87
C THR A 69 21.15 21.33 -30.68
N ALA A 70 20.24 20.39 -30.47
CA ALA A 70 19.33 20.37 -29.33
C ALA A 70 20.08 20.03 -28.04
N SER A 71 19.90 20.83 -26.99
CA SER A 71 20.39 20.48 -25.66
C SER A 71 19.53 21.10 -24.56
N PHE A 72 19.15 20.29 -23.57
CA PHE A 72 18.44 20.76 -22.40
C PHE A 72 18.92 20.21 -21.08
N THR A 73 18.53 20.87 -20.00
CA THR A 73 18.64 20.37 -18.63
C THR A 73 17.27 20.41 -17.96
N PHE A 74 17.11 19.68 -16.85
CA PHE A 74 15.91 19.75 -16.04
C PHE A 74 16.27 19.82 -14.56
N SER A 75 15.40 20.44 -13.76
CA SER A 75 15.54 20.57 -12.32
C SER A 75 14.17 20.43 -11.65
N PRO A 76 14.07 19.71 -10.52
CA PRO A 76 15.16 19.06 -9.77
C PRO A 76 15.65 17.75 -10.43
N LYS A 77 16.83 17.27 -10.01
CA LYS A 77 17.44 16.02 -10.52
C LYS A 77 16.62 14.76 -10.19
N TYR A 78 15.90 14.77 -9.06
CA TYR A 78 15.08 13.66 -8.59
C TYR A 78 13.64 14.14 -8.33
N PRO A 79 12.85 14.34 -9.39
CA PRO A 79 11.49 14.82 -9.26
C PRO A 79 10.51 13.75 -8.76
N PHE A 80 9.45 14.18 -8.09
CA PHE A 80 8.37 13.31 -7.63
C PHE A 80 6.99 13.75 -8.16
N VAL A 81 5.98 12.89 -8.00
CA VAL A 81 4.60 13.13 -8.46
C VAL A 81 4.08 14.50 -8.01
N SER A 82 3.44 15.21 -8.93
CA SER A 82 2.88 16.56 -8.74
C SER A 82 3.90 17.65 -8.38
N GLN A 83 5.20 17.37 -8.46
CA GLN A 83 6.23 18.39 -8.35
C GLN A 83 6.38 19.13 -9.68
N GLU A 84 6.49 20.46 -9.63
CA GLU A 84 6.85 21.25 -10.81
C GLU A 84 8.32 21.03 -11.17
N ILE A 85 8.58 20.65 -12.42
CA ILE A 85 9.91 20.42 -13.00
C ILE A 85 10.16 21.51 -14.02
N THR A 86 11.29 22.20 -13.91
CA THR A 86 11.74 23.17 -14.91
C THR A 86 12.61 22.47 -15.95
N PHE A 87 12.30 22.70 -17.23
CA PHE A 87 13.06 22.25 -18.38
C PHE A 87 13.66 23.46 -19.08
N ASP A 88 14.97 23.44 -19.30
CA ASP A 88 15.74 24.57 -19.81
C ASP A 88 16.57 24.14 -21.04
N ALA A 89 16.16 24.62 -22.21
CA ALA A 89 16.81 24.37 -23.50
C ALA A 89 17.84 25.44 -23.90
N SER A 90 18.21 26.36 -23.01
CA SER A 90 19.14 27.47 -23.31
C SER A 90 20.54 27.05 -23.76
N ASN A 91 20.90 25.78 -23.57
CA ASN A 91 22.16 25.21 -24.07
C ASN A 91 22.09 24.74 -25.54
N SER A 92 20.93 24.83 -26.18
CA SER A 92 20.79 24.54 -27.61
C SER A 92 21.51 25.61 -28.44
N THR A 93 22.14 25.21 -29.54
CA THR A 93 22.95 26.13 -30.37
C THR A 93 22.71 25.92 -31.85
N ASP A 94 22.99 26.95 -32.64
CA ASP A 94 23.00 26.89 -34.10
C ASP A 94 24.36 27.46 -34.59
N PRO A 95 25.18 26.68 -35.31
CA PRO A 95 26.50 27.11 -35.77
C PRO A 95 26.51 28.25 -36.80
N ASP A 96 25.44 28.45 -37.58
CA ASP A 96 25.39 29.48 -38.62
C ASP A 96 24.11 30.31 -38.68
N GLY A 97 23.19 30.12 -37.73
CA GLY A 97 21.99 30.93 -37.60
C GLY A 97 21.53 31.12 -36.15
N THR A 98 20.20 31.12 -35.98
CA THR A 98 19.53 31.24 -34.68
C THR A 98 18.38 30.24 -34.57
N ILE A 99 18.18 29.67 -33.38
CA ILE A 99 17.02 28.81 -33.10
C ILE A 99 15.76 29.66 -32.95
N VAL A 100 14.75 29.40 -33.78
CA VAL A 100 13.48 30.14 -33.81
C VAL A 100 12.32 29.42 -33.14
N LYS A 101 12.45 28.11 -32.86
CA LYS A 101 11.38 27.30 -32.26
C LYS A 101 11.91 26.24 -31.30
N TYR A 102 11.19 26.05 -30.19
CA TYR A 102 11.43 25.04 -29.17
C TYR A 102 10.11 24.33 -28.86
N GLU A 103 10.07 23.01 -29.09
CA GLU A 103 8.89 22.17 -28.88
C GLU A 103 9.22 21.01 -27.93
N TRP A 104 8.33 20.75 -27.00
CA TRP A 104 8.51 19.73 -25.96
C TRP A 104 7.42 18.67 -26.06
N ASN A 105 7.81 17.41 -25.92
CA ASN A 105 6.93 16.28 -25.64
C ASN A 105 7.40 15.61 -24.36
N PHE A 106 6.54 15.56 -23.34
CA PHE A 106 6.91 15.06 -22.01
C PHE A 106 6.74 13.54 -21.85
N GLY A 107 6.32 12.82 -22.91
CA GLY A 107 6.19 11.36 -22.87
C GLY A 107 4.94 10.85 -22.12
N ASP A 108 4.13 11.74 -21.54
CA ASP A 108 2.83 11.45 -20.92
C ASP A 108 1.62 11.89 -21.78
N GLY A 109 1.90 12.33 -23.02
CA GLY A 109 0.91 12.87 -23.96
C GLY A 109 0.71 14.38 -23.89
N SER A 110 1.37 15.07 -22.95
CA SER A 110 1.39 16.53 -22.89
C SER A 110 2.57 17.13 -23.68
N THR A 111 2.41 18.39 -24.10
CA THR A 111 3.39 19.12 -24.91
C THR A 111 3.47 20.57 -24.46
N ALA A 112 4.62 21.23 -24.68
CA ALA A 112 4.79 22.66 -24.46
C ALA A 112 5.67 23.31 -25.53
N THR A 113 5.69 24.64 -25.57
CA THR A 113 6.55 25.42 -26.45
C THR A 113 7.25 26.53 -25.68
N GLY A 114 8.52 26.77 -26.00
CA GLY A 114 9.33 27.79 -25.34
C GLY A 114 10.70 27.27 -24.92
N MET A 115 11.67 28.16 -24.80
CA MET A 115 13.05 27.82 -24.43
C MET A 115 13.15 27.28 -22.99
N ILE A 116 12.35 27.84 -22.07
CA ILE A 116 12.24 27.39 -20.69
C ILE A 116 10.75 27.13 -20.41
N VAL A 117 10.42 25.93 -19.94
CA VAL A 117 9.05 25.51 -19.63
C VAL A 117 8.99 24.77 -18.29
N THR A 118 7.80 24.68 -17.70
CA THR A 118 7.56 23.83 -16.53
C THR A 118 6.53 22.75 -16.84
N HIS A 119 6.67 21.58 -16.21
CA HIS A 119 5.71 20.47 -16.31
C HIS A 119 5.66 19.66 -15.00
N SER A 120 4.55 18.98 -14.74
CA SER A 120 4.41 18.05 -13.61
C SER A 120 3.68 16.78 -14.03
N TYR A 121 4.05 15.66 -13.42
CA TYR A 121 3.49 14.34 -13.74
C TYR A 121 2.52 13.90 -12.65
N SER A 122 1.37 13.35 -13.04
CA SER A 122 0.33 12.87 -12.13
C SER A 122 0.57 11.46 -11.58
N SER A 123 1.59 10.75 -12.06
CA SER A 123 1.87 9.37 -11.67
C SER A 123 3.38 9.11 -11.67
N ALA A 124 3.82 8.21 -10.79
CA ALA A 124 5.21 7.78 -10.75
C ALA A 124 5.51 6.89 -11.97
N GLY A 125 6.72 6.98 -12.51
CA GLY A 125 7.09 6.25 -13.72
C GLY A 125 8.32 6.84 -14.43
N SER A 126 8.72 6.19 -15.51
CA SER A 126 9.78 6.68 -16.42
C SER A 126 9.13 7.34 -17.62
N TYR A 127 9.56 8.55 -17.95
CA TYR A 127 9.02 9.35 -19.06
C TYR A 127 10.18 9.81 -19.95
N ASP A 128 10.05 9.57 -21.26
CA ASP A 128 11.02 10.06 -22.24
C ASP A 128 10.63 11.47 -22.69
N VAL A 129 11.36 12.47 -22.20
CA VAL A 129 11.15 13.88 -22.57
C VAL A 129 11.97 14.21 -23.79
N THR A 130 11.29 14.63 -24.85
CA THR A 130 11.88 15.02 -26.14
C THR A 130 11.78 16.52 -26.33
N LEU A 131 12.91 17.16 -26.59
CA LEU A 131 13.01 18.52 -27.10
C LEU A 131 13.28 18.47 -28.60
N THR A 132 12.48 19.19 -29.40
CA THR A 132 12.74 19.46 -30.82
C THR A 132 13.03 20.95 -30.99
N VAL A 133 14.17 21.30 -31.57
CA VAL A 133 14.53 22.69 -31.92
C VAL A 133 14.51 22.90 -33.42
N THR A 134 14.17 24.11 -33.88
CA THR A 134 14.18 24.50 -35.31
C THR A 134 14.95 25.80 -35.50
N ASP A 135 15.88 25.82 -36.46
CA ASP A 135 16.64 27.02 -36.84
C ASP A 135 15.88 27.96 -37.81
N ASP A 136 16.47 29.12 -38.11
CA ASP A 136 15.90 30.14 -38.99
C ASP A 136 15.90 29.76 -40.48
N ASP A 137 16.65 28.74 -40.88
CA ASP A 137 16.65 28.15 -42.23
C ASP A 137 15.75 26.88 -42.33
N GLY A 138 15.06 26.53 -41.24
CA GLY A 138 14.05 25.47 -41.14
C GLY A 138 14.57 24.06 -40.85
N ALA A 139 15.87 23.86 -40.56
CA ALA A 139 16.38 22.57 -40.12
C ALA A 139 16.11 22.32 -38.63
N THR A 140 16.12 21.06 -38.23
CA THR A 140 15.73 20.62 -36.89
C THR A 140 16.71 19.63 -36.30
N ASP A 141 16.79 19.61 -34.98
CA ASP A 141 17.46 18.57 -34.21
C ASP A 141 16.66 18.24 -32.95
N GLU A 142 16.89 17.05 -32.39
CA GLU A 142 16.16 16.54 -31.22
C GLU A 142 17.09 15.99 -30.13
N GLU A 143 16.78 16.27 -28.87
CA GLU A 143 17.38 15.60 -27.72
C GLU A 143 16.29 14.92 -26.90
N THR A 144 16.49 13.65 -26.52
CA THR A 144 15.59 12.91 -25.63
C THR A 144 16.31 12.53 -24.33
N LYS A 145 15.70 12.79 -23.17
CA LYS A 145 16.17 12.31 -21.86
C LYS A 145 15.07 11.57 -21.13
N SER A 146 15.41 10.41 -20.57
CA SER A 146 14.50 9.67 -19.70
C SER A 146 14.54 10.24 -18.29
N ILE A 147 13.38 10.60 -17.75
CA ILE A 147 13.20 11.16 -16.41
C ILE A 147 12.37 10.18 -15.59
N ASN A 148 12.84 9.87 -14.39
CA ASN A 148 12.14 9.02 -13.44
C ASN A 148 11.43 9.88 -12.40
N ILE A 149 10.10 9.74 -12.35
CA ILE A 149 9.22 10.38 -11.38
C ILE A 149 8.96 9.39 -10.25
N SER A 150 9.45 9.71 -9.05
CA SER A 150 9.20 8.88 -7.87
C SER A 150 7.90 9.27 -7.16
N LEU A 151 7.42 8.43 -6.25
CA LEU A 151 6.46 8.89 -5.24
C LEU A 151 7.14 9.91 -4.31
N LYS A 152 6.34 10.81 -3.74
CA LYS A 152 6.80 11.70 -2.67
C LYS A 152 7.04 10.85 -1.42
N ILE A 153 8.22 10.99 -0.82
CA ILE A 153 8.51 10.48 0.52
C ILE A 153 8.53 11.67 1.47
N VAL A 154 7.73 11.58 2.52
CA VAL A 154 7.74 12.50 3.66
C VAL A 154 8.48 11.80 4.78
N TYR A 155 9.40 12.51 5.41
CA TYR A 155 10.15 12.00 6.53
C TYR A 155 9.75 12.79 7.79
N VAL A 156 9.66 12.10 8.92
CA VAL A 156 9.27 12.67 10.24
C VAL A 156 10.26 12.17 11.29
N ASP A 157 10.82 13.10 12.07
CA ASP A 157 11.82 12.82 13.11
C ASP A 157 11.60 13.73 14.32
N ASP A 158 11.47 13.19 15.54
CA ASP A 158 11.09 13.97 16.73
C ASP A 158 12.24 14.83 17.29
N ASP A 159 13.49 14.55 16.92
CA ASP A 159 14.67 15.28 17.40
C ASP A 159 15.59 15.88 16.31
N PHE A 160 15.32 15.57 15.03
CA PHE A 160 16.07 16.01 13.85
C PHE A 160 17.56 15.58 13.83
N VAL A 161 17.94 14.51 14.55
CA VAL A 161 19.35 14.10 14.70
C VAL A 161 19.82 13.20 13.56
N ASP A 162 18.95 12.34 13.01
CA ASP A 162 19.31 11.32 12.01
C ASP A 162 18.91 11.72 10.56
N ASP A 163 18.72 13.02 10.34
CA ASP A 163 17.92 13.54 9.24
C ASP A 163 18.60 13.65 7.84
N PRO A 164 17.90 13.26 6.76
CA PRO A 164 18.30 13.62 5.41
C PRO A 164 18.17 15.13 5.18
N ALA A 165 19.11 15.70 4.42
CA ALA A 165 19.05 17.12 4.04
C ALA A 165 17.75 17.42 3.28
N ASN A 166 16.83 18.15 3.94
CA ASN A 166 15.48 18.64 3.53
C ASN A 166 14.28 18.13 4.34
N HIS A 167 14.51 17.53 5.51
CA HIS A 167 13.45 17.21 6.45
C HIS A 167 12.77 18.46 7.06
N LYS A 168 11.49 18.35 7.44
CA LYS A 168 10.69 19.51 7.89
C LYS A 168 9.84 19.29 9.14
N TRP A 169 9.51 18.05 9.52
CA TRP A 169 8.41 17.77 10.45
C TRP A 169 8.87 16.99 11.68
N ASP A 170 8.56 17.50 12.87
CA ASP A 170 8.77 16.82 14.16
C ASP A 170 7.54 16.03 14.64
N THR A 171 6.41 16.15 13.93
CA THR A 171 5.18 15.41 14.22
C THR A 171 4.70 14.60 13.02
N ILE A 172 4.11 13.43 13.30
CA ILE A 172 3.54 12.58 12.26
C ILE A 172 2.32 13.27 11.64
N GLN A 173 1.53 14.01 12.42
CA GLN A 173 0.40 14.77 11.88
C GLN A 173 0.83 15.81 10.84
N GLU A 174 1.92 16.55 11.03
CA GLU A 174 2.43 17.48 10.01
C GLU A 174 2.90 16.74 8.76
N GLY A 175 3.54 15.59 8.94
CA GLY A 175 3.89 14.71 7.81
C GLY A 175 2.65 14.26 7.03
N VAL A 176 1.57 13.91 7.73
CA VAL A 176 0.28 13.58 7.12
C VAL A 176 -0.35 14.79 6.43
N ASP A 177 -0.20 16.00 6.97
CA ASP A 177 -0.76 17.23 6.40
C ASP A 177 0.00 17.69 5.14
N ASP A 178 1.31 17.45 5.05
CA ASP A 178 2.14 17.71 3.87
C ASP A 178 2.10 16.58 2.82
N ALA A 179 1.73 15.37 3.23
CA ALA A 179 1.60 14.23 2.33
C ALA A 179 0.64 14.51 1.16
N ILE A 180 0.99 13.99 -0.01
CA ILE A 180 0.05 13.90 -1.15
C ILE A 180 -0.53 12.49 -1.21
N GLU A 181 -1.58 12.29 -2.00
CA GLU A 181 -2.13 10.93 -2.21
C GLU A 181 -1.05 9.97 -2.71
N GLY A 182 -1.01 8.76 -2.14
CA GLY A 182 -0.02 7.74 -2.50
C GLY A 182 1.37 7.93 -1.91
N CYS A 183 1.60 8.98 -1.12
CA CYS A 183 2.92 9.21 -0.52
C CYS A 183 3.24 8.20 0.58
N GLU A 184 4.53 7.96 0.74
CA GLU A 184 5.08 7.26 1.90
C GLU A 184 5.49 8.28 2.96
N ILE A 185 5.15 8.00 4.22
CA ILE A 185 5.60 8.74 5.40
C ILE A 185 6.50 7.79 6.20
N VAL A 186 7.78 8.13 6.27
CA VAL A 186 8.80 7.40 7.02
C VAL A 186 9.02 8.12 8.34
N VAL A 187 8.76 7.42 9.44
CA VAL A 187 8.91 7.95 10.79
C VAL A 187 10.15 7.32 11.43
N TYR A 188 11.08 8.15 11.88
CA TYR A 188 12.32 7.72 12.52
C TYR A 188 12.08 7.11 13.92
N GLU A 189 13.13 6.57 14.52
CA GLU A 189 13.05 6.08 15.90
C GLU A 189 12.70 7.24 16.83
N GLY A 190 11.89 7.00 17.86
CA GLY A 190 11.48 8.10 18.72
C GLY A 190 10.22 7.84 19.52
N VAL A 191 9.85 8.82 20.35
CA VAL A 191 8.63 8.78 21.16
C VAL A 191 7.76 9.98 20.83
N TYR A 192 6.81 9.74 19.94
CA TYR A 192 5.87 10.72 19.44
C TYR A 192 4.67 10.82 20.38
N THR A 193 4.37 12.02 20.88
CA THR A 193 3.20 12.26 21.74
C THR A 193 2.13 13.03 20.98
N GLU A 194 1.24 12.31 20.30
CA GLU A 194 0.24 12.89 19.41
C GLU A 194 -0.97 11.98 19.20
N ASN A 195 -2.02 12.54 18.60
CA ASN A 195 -3.17 11.82 18.05
C ASN A 195 -3.26 12.19 16.57
N ILE A 196 -3.25 11.18 15.71
CA ILE A 196 -3.02 11.34 14.27
C ILE A 196 -4.31 11.06 13.51
N LYS A 197 -4.75 12.02 12.71
CA LYS A 197 -5.87 11.90 11.80
C LYS A 197 -5.38 11.62 10.39
N VAL A 198 -5.62 10.41 9.90
CA VAL A 198 -5.25 9.99 8.54
C VAL A 198 -6.45 10.13 7.63
N ASN A 199 -6.49 11.22 6.85
CA ASN A 199 -7.63 11.62 6.03
C ASN A 199 -7.35 11.63 4.51
N LYS A 200 -6.14 11.23 4.09
CA LYS A 200 -5.74 11.10 2.68
C LYS A 200 -5.62 9.62 2.32
N PRO A 201 -6.17 9.20 1.17
CA PRO A 201 -6.13 7.81 0.78
C PRO A 201 -4.74 7.41 0.28
N HIS A 202 -4.49 6.11 0.16
CA HIS A 202 -3.27 5.54 -0.39
C HIS A 202 -1.97 5.88 0.37
N LEU A 203 -2.07 6.47 1.56
CA LEU A 203 -0.88 6.74 2.38
C LEU A 203 -0.29 5.46 2.95
N THR A 204 1.04 5.38 2.91
CA THR A 204 1.78 4.39 3.71
C THR A 204 2.51 5.14 4.81
N ILE A 205 2.12 4.94 6.07
CA ILE A 205 2.78 5.49 7.25
C ILE A 205 3.53 4.34 7.91
N ARG A 206 4.86 4.43 7.96
CA ARG A 206 5.68 3.37 8.55
C ARG A 206 6.80 3.90 9.42
N SER A 207 7.12 3.13 10.45
CA SER A 207 8.40 3.28 11.15
C SER A 207 9.56 2.86 10.25
N GLU A 208 10.72 3.48 10.44
CA GLU A 208 11.99 3.05 9.86
C GLU A 208 12.46 1.70 10.45
N ASN A 209 12.47 1.59 11.78
CA ASN A 209 13.11 0.48 12.50
C ASN A 209 12.15 -0.38 13.35
N GLY A 210 10.84 -0.21 13.13
CA GLY A 210 9.80 -1.07 13.66
C GLY A 210 9.26 -0.68 15.04
N ALA A 211 8.30 -1.49 15.52
CA ALA A 211 7.42 -1.10 16.62
C ALA A 211 8.13 -0.90 17.96
N ASP A 212 9.25 -1.58 18.18
CA ASP A 212 10.02 -1.47 19.42
C ASP A 212 10.83 -0.17 19.51
N LYS A 213 10.97 0.55 18.39
CA LYS A 213 11.79 1.75 18.24
C LYS A 213 10.99 3.02 18.02
N THR A 214 9.82 2.92 17.39
CA THR A 214 8.94 4.06 17.15
C THR A 214 7.66 3.91 17.94
N ILE A 215 7.55 4.70 19.01
CA ILE A 215 6.44 4.66 19.96
C ILE A 215 5.58 5.90 19.76
N ILE A 216 4.28 5.69 19.56
CA ILE A 216 3.29 6.76 19.46
C ILE A 216 2.36 6.66 20.67
N LYS A 217 2.43 7.67 21.52
CA LYS A 217 1.62 7.81 22.73
C LYS A 217 0.55 8.87 22.49
N ALA A 218 -0.69 8.57 22.85
CA ALA A 218 -1.78 9.55 22.76
C ALA A 218 -1.45 10.82 23.57
N SER A 219 -1.53 12.00 22.94
CA SER A 219 -1.43 13.28 23.65
C SER A 219 -2.74 13.62 24.38
N ASN A 220 -3.88 13.28 23.77
CA ASN A 220 -5.21 13.27 24.36
C ASN A 220 -5.68 11.82 24.57
N PRO A 221 -5.77 11.34 25.82
CA PRO A 221 -6.20 9.98 26.09
C PRO A 221 -7.70 9.76 25.80
N ASN A 222 -8.49 10.80 25.53
CA ASN A 222 -9.91 10.63 25.18
C ASN A 222 -10.14 10.51 23.66
N ASP A 223 -9.07 10.51 22.87
CA ASP A 223 -9.10 10.33 21.41
C ASP A 223 -8.22 9.15 20.97
N HIS A 224 -8.44 8.64 19.77
CA HIS A 224 -7.69 7.52 19.19
C HIS A 224 -6.23 7.92 18.88
N VAL A 225 -5.26 6.99 18.98
CA VAL A 225 -3.88 7.32 18.58
C VAL A 225 -3.83 7.51 17.06
N PHE A 226 -4.31 6.54 16.29
CA PHE A 226 -4.63 6.73 14.88
C PHE A 226 -6.14 6.74 14.65
N TYR A 227 -6.64 7.83 14.06
CA TYR A 227 -7.98 7.94 13.53
C TYR A 227 -7.92 7.95 11.99
N VAL A 228 -8.18 6.80 11.38
CA VAL A 228 -8.15 6.63 9.93
C VAL A 228 -9.55 6.84 9.35
N THR A 229 -9.65 7.80 8.43
CA THR A 229 -10.88 8.16 7.69
C THR A 229 -10.65 8.19 6.18
N ALA A 230 -9.71 7.40 5.68
CA ALA A 230 -9.37 7.30 4.26
C ALA A 230 -9.07 5.85 3.84
N ASP A 231 -9.42 5.51 2.60
CA ASP A 231 -9.24 4.18 2.03
C ASP A 231 -7.78 3.92 1.63
N ASN A 232 -7.40 2.65 1.51
CA ASN A 232 -6.09 2.21 1.03
C ASN A 232 -4.91 2.72 1.88
N VAL A 233 -5.14 3.01 3.16
CA VAL A 233 -4.09 3.44 4.09
C VAL A 233 -3.36 2.23 4.66
N THR A 234 -2.03 2.29 4.69
CA THR A 234 -1.19 1.32 5.39
C THR A 234 -0.54 1.99 6.61
N ILE A 235 -0.69 1.39 7.80
CA ILE A 235 0.00 1.79 9.03
C ILE A 235 0.88 0.61 9.46
N LYS A 236 2.19 0.86 9.64
CA LYS A 236 3.15 -0.23 9.85
C LYS A 236 4.25 0.06 10.84
N GLY A 237 4.50 -0.89 11.74
CA GLY A 237 5.73 -0.91 12.53
C GLY A 237 5.75 0.07 13.71
N PHE A 238 4.62 0.34 14.34
CA PHE A 238 4.54 1.27 15.48
C PHE A 238 4.15 0.56 16.77
N THR A 239 4.64 1.04 17.91
CA THR A 239 3.91 0.85 19.18
C THR A 239 2.89 1.97 19.34
N VAL A 240 1.62 1.65 19.58
CA VAL A 240 0.54 2.64 19.80
C VAL A 240 -0.08 2.44 21.18
N THR A 241 -0.09 3.50 22.01
CA THR A 241 -0.39 3.36 23.45
C THR A 241 -1.00 4.61 24.09
N GLY A 242 -1.60 4.42 25.28
CA GLY A 242 -1.92 5.50 26.21
C GLY A 242 -3.28 6.16 26.02
N THR A 243 -4.20 5.56 25.27
CA THR A 243 -5.55 6.11 25.08
C THR A 243 -6.66 5.31 25.78
N ASN A 244 -7.69 6.02 26.26
CA ASN A 244 -8.99 5.48 26.69
C ASN A 244 -9.94 5.20 25.49
N LYS A 245 -9.43 5.25 24.26
CA LYS A 245 -10.10 4.86 23.01
C LYS A 245 -9.33 3.73 22.32
N ALA A 246 -9.44 3.63 21.00
CA ALA A 246 -8.67 2.64 20.25
C ALA A 246 -7.25 3.15 19.95
N GLY A 247 -6.25 2.28 20.05
CA GLY A 247 -4.92 2.58 19.53
C GLY A 247 -4.97 2.87 18.04
N ILE A 248 -5.64 2.02 17.26
CA ILE A 248 -5.94 2.29 15.85
C ILE A 248 -7.42 2.17 15.60
N TYR A 249 -8.00 3.16 14.95
CA TYR A 249 -9.42 3.20 14.60
C TYR A 249 -9.63 3.37 13.09
N LEU A 250 -10.24 2.35 12.46
CA LEU A 250 -10.68 2.40 11.07
C LEU A 250 -12.19 2.73 11.04
N TYR A 251 -12.52 3.93 10.56
CA TYR A 251 -13.86 4.48 10.68
C TYR A 251 -14.65 4.51 9.37
N LEU A 252 -15.80 3.84 9.41
CA LEU A 252 -16.83 3.80 8.37
C LEU A 252 -16.34 3.26 7.02
N TYR A 253 -17.24 3.31 6.04
CA TYR A 253 -17.01 3.06 4.61
C TYR A 253 -15.95 3.96 3.96
N LYS A 254 -15.28 4.81 4.73
CA LYS A 254 -14.19 5.68 4.26
C LYS A 254 -12.82 5.13 4.64
N SER A 255 -12.76 3.96 5.28
CA SER A 255 -11.52 3.34 5.73
C SER A 255 -11.50 1.87 5.34
N ASN A 256 -11.70 1.61 4.04
CA ASN A 256 -11.67 0.31 3.42
C ASN A 256 -10.32 0.03 2.76
N ASN A 257 -10.02 -1.26 2.55
CA ASN A 257 -8.77 -1.70 1.92
C ASN A 257 -7.51 -1.22 2.67
N CYS A 258 -7.64 -0.89 3.95
CA CYS A 258 -6.54 -0.46 4.79
C CYS A 258 -5.78 -1.67 5.34
N ARG A 259 -4.49 -1.47 5.63
CA ARG A 259 -3.57 -2.48 6.12
C ARG A 259 -2.93 -2.03 7.42
N ILE A 260 -3.08 -2.83 8.48
CA ILE A 260 -2.40 -2.60 9.76
C ILE A 260 -1.42 -3.75 9.96
N GLU A 261 -0.12 -3.43 9.94
CA GLU A 261 0.95 -4.43 9.87
C GLU A 261 2.02 -4.23 10.93
N ASN A 262 2.44 -5.30 11.61
CA ASN A 262 3.58 -5.27 12.53
C ASN A 262 3.46 -4.16 13.60
N VAL A 263 2.25 -3.87 14.06
CA VAL A 263 1.97 -2.88 15.11
C VAL A 263 1.89 -3.57 16.47
N ASN A 264 2.45 -2.92 17.50
CA ASN A 264 2.25 -3.26 18.90
C ASN A 264 1.17 -2.34 19.50
N ALA A 265 -0.09 -2.78 19.55
CA ALA A 265 -1.20 -2.00 20.11
C ALA A 265 -1.47 -2.40 21.56
N SER A 266 -1.05 -1.57 22.51
CA SER A 266 -1.11 -1.90 23.93
C SER A 266 -1.49 -0.76 24.86
N ASN A 267 -2.04 -1.09 26.04
CA ASN A 267 -2.46 -0.12 27.06
C ASN A 267 -3.44 0.93 26.53
N ASN A 268 -4.34 0.51 25.63
CA ASN A 268 -5.44 1.31 25.10
C ASN A 268 -6.78 0.78 25.63
N TYR A 269 -7.91 1.44 25.33
CA TYR A 269 -9.22 0.84 25.60
C TYR A 269 -9.55 -0.30 24.64
N TYR A 270 -9.38 -0.06 23.34
CA TYR A 270 -9.30 -1.11 22.32
C TYR A 270 -7.90 -1.10 21.72
N GLY A 271 -7.34 -2.25 21.36
CA GLY A 271 -6.10 -2.27 20.60
C GLY A 271 -6.30 -1.71 19.19
N ILE A 272 -7.07 -2.46 18.38
CA ILE A 272 -7.44 -2.09 17.02
C ILE A 272 -8.96 -2.20 16.89
N TYR A 273 -9.61 -1.16 16.36
CA TYR A 273 -11.06 -1.11 16.21
C TYR A 273 -11.46 -0.77 14.78
N LEU A 274 -12.26 -1.63 14.17
CA LEU A 274 -12.90 -1.47 12.87
C LEU A 274 -14.39 -1.20 13.09
N TYR A 275 -14.84 -0.03 12.65
CA TYR A 275 -16.24 0.38 12.76
C TYR A 275 -16.83 0.58 11.38
N ASN A 276 -17.70 -0.32 10.96
CA ASN A 276 -18.39 -0.30 9.68
C ASN A 276 -17.43 -0.11 8.49
N SER A 277 -16.31 -0.84 8.50
CA SER A 277 -15.25 -0.77 7.49
C SER A 277 -14.97 -2.14 6.86
N TYR A 278 -14.51 -2.13 5.60
CA TYR A 278 -14.48 -3.32 4.75
C TYR A 278 -13.13 -3.60 4.10
N ASN A 279 -12.91 -4.88 3.78
CA ASN A 279 -11.75 -5.35 3.01
C ASN A 279 -10.40 -4.97 3.66
N ASN A 280 -10.37 -4.75 4.97
CA ASN A 280 -9.15 -4.38 5.67
C ASN A 280 -8.35 -5.64 6.03
N THR A 281 -7.03 -5.50 6.07
CA THR A 281 -6.11 -6.56 6.49
C THR A 281 -5.38 -6.13 7.76
N ILE A 282 -5.59 -6.90 8.84
CA ILE A 282 -4.90 -6.74 10.12
C ILE A 282 -3.96 -7.93 10.27
N THR A 283 -2.66 -7.72 10.03
CA THR A 283 -1.69 -8.83 9.98
C THR A 283 -0.42 -8.62 10.78
N ASN A 284 0.09 -9.69 11.40
CA ASN A 284 1.36 -9.71 12.12
C ASN A 284 1.44 -8.69 13.27
N ASN A 285 0.31 -8.30 13.87
CA ASN A 285 0.29 -7.34 14.97
C ASN A 285 0.36 -8.05 16.32
N THR A 286 0.95 -7.38 17.30
CA THR A 286 0.87 -7.76 18.71
C THR A 286 -0.14 -6.84 19.40
N VAL A 287 -1.24 -7.38 19.88
CA VAL A 287 -2.34 -6.61 20.46
C VAL A 287 -2.58 -7.08 21.89
N SER A 288 -2.10 -6.31 22.87
CA SER A 288 -2.05 -6.79 24.25
C SER A 288 -2.31 -5.77 25.33
N SER A 289 -2.77 -6.22 26.49
CA SER A 289 -2.94 -5.38 27.68
C SER A 289 -3.87 -4.18 27.46
N ASN A 290 -4.90 -4.34 26.63
CA ASN A 290 -5.93 -3.32 26.43
C ASN A 290 -7.07 -3.48 27.45
N ASN A 291 -7.73 -2.39 27.82
CA ASN A 291 -8.75 -2.35 28.87
C ASN A 291 -10.08 -3.03 28.48
N LEU A 292 -10.31 -3.26 27.20
CA LEU A 292 -11.43 -4.05 26.69
C LEU A 292 -10.93 -5.05 25.64
N CYS A 293 -11.41 -4.99 24.40
CA CYS A 293 -11.05 -5.98 23.39
C CYS A 293 -9.68 -5.66 22.78
N GLY A 294 -8.95 -6.72 22.39
CA GLY A 294 -7.74 -6.56 21.60
C GLY A 294 -8.07 -6.01 20.21
N ILE A 295 -8.69 -6.84 19.38
CA ILE A 295 -9.16 -6.48 18.04
C ILE A 295 -10.69 -6.50 18.05
N TYR A 296 -11.32 -5.39 17.68
CA TYR A 296 -12.78 -5.26 17.67
C TYR A 296 -13.30 -4.91 16.27
N LEU A 297 -14.32 -5.64 15.82
CA LEU A 297 -15.04 -5.39 14.58
C LEU A 297 -16.52 -5.16 14.91
N TYR A 298 -17.06 -4.02 14.51
CA TYR A 298 -18.47 -3.67 14.65
C TYR A 298 -19.04 -3.31 13.28
N TYR A 299 -20.12 -3.97 12.83
CA TYR A 299 -20.71 -3.80 11.48
C TYR A 299 -19.70 -3.96 10.32
N SER A 300 -18.58 -4.64 10.57
CA SER A 300 -17.44 -4.67 9.65
C SER A 300 -17.40 -5.99 8.88
N ARG A 301 -17.15 -5.92 7.58
CA ARG A 301 -17.31 -7.04 6.65
C ARG A 301 -16.09 -7.29 5.78
N SER A 302 -15.92 -8.53 5.35
CA SER A 302 -14.87 -8.92 4.39
C SER A 302 -13.45 -8.58 4.85
N ASN A 303 -13.21 -8.47 6.16
CA ASN A 303 -11.89 -8.17 6.69
C ASN A 303 -11.10 -9.45 6.96
N ILE A 304 -9.77 -9.35 6.86
CA ILE A 304 -8.83 -10.43 7.16
C ILE A 304 -8.05 -10.06 8.41
N ILE A 305 -8.10 -10.93 9.42
CA ILE A 305 -7.35 -10.83 10.67
C ILE A 305 -6.43 -12.04 10.70
N ALA A 306 -5.15 -11.85 10.35
CA ALA A 306 -4.22 -12.94 10.10
C ALA A 306 -2.91 -12.84 10.88
N ASN A 307 -2.40 -13.95 11.40
CA ASN A 307 -1.06 -14.03 12.00
C ASN A 307 -0.82 -13.04 13.16
N ASN A 308 -1.86 -12.61 13.88
CA ASN A 308 -1.72 -11.69 15.01
C ASN A 308 -1.51 -12.46 16.31
N ILE A 309 -0.78 -11.84 17.25
CA ILE A 309 -0.66 -12.28 18.64
C ILE A 309 -1.58 -11.37 19.46
N VAL A 310 -2.65 -11.92 20.01
CA VAL A 310 -3.67 -11.16 20.75
C VAL A 310 -3.79 -11.68 22.17
N SER A 311 -3.26 -10.94 23.15
CA SER A 311 -3.13 -11.49 24.49
C SER A 311 -3.30 -10.52 25.65
N SER A 312 -3.66 -11.06 26.82
CA SER A 312 -3.72 -10.27 28.07
C SER A 312 -4.65 -9.06 28.02
N ASN A 313 -5.67 -9.07 27.15
CA ASN A 313 -6.67 -8.01 27.10
C ASN A 313 -7.76 -8.25 28.17
N ASN A 314 -8.31 -7.17 28.73
CA ASN A 314 -9.30 -7.24 29.80
C ASN A 314 -10.70 -7.67 29.32
N GLY A 315 -10.96 -7.59 28.01
CA GLY A 315 -12.14 -8.13 27.34
C GLY A 315 -11.79 -9.38 26.53
N ASP A 316 -12.46 -9.51 25.39
CA ASP A 316 -12.19 -10.58 24.43
C ASP A 316 -10.89 -10.29 23.66
N GLY A 317 -10.22 -11.35 23.18
CA GLY A 317 -9.07 -11.17 22.30
C GLY A 317 -9.49 -10.52 20.98
N ILE A 318 -10.27 -11.27 20.20
CA ILE A 318 -10.84 -10.81 18.92
C ILE A 318 -12.37 -10.88 19.03
N TYR A 319 -13.05 -9.76 18.84
CA TYR A 319 -14.51 -9.70 18.93
C TYR A 319 -15.15 -9.17 17.64
N LEU A 320 -16.08 -9.94 17.08
CA LEU A 320 -16.91 -9.58 15.94
C LEU A 320 -18.36 -9.38 16.40
N SER A 321 -18.83 -8.14 16.43
CA SER A 321 -20.18 -7.80 16.86
C SER A 321 -21.05 -7.26 15.73
N ASP A 322 -22.36 -7.35 15.95
CA ASP A 322 -23.42 -6.64 15.24
C ASP A 322 -23.25 -6.64 13.71
N TYR A 323 -23.72 -7.70 13.04
CA TYR A 323 -23.70 -7.86 11.58
C TYR A 323 -22.29 -7.87 10.95
N SER A 324 -21.23 -8.01 11.74
CA SER A 324 -19.88 -8.21 11.22
C SER A 324 -19.76 -9.57 10.52
N SER A 325 -19.75 -9.58 9.20
CA SER A 325 -19.96 -10.79 8.38
C SER A 325 -18.91 -10.95 7.28
N ASN A 326 -18.72 -12.18 6.80
CA ASN A 326 -17.73 -12.51 5.76
C ASN A 326 -16.27 -12.19 6.16
N ASN A 327 -15.96 -12.12 7.45
CA ASN A 327 -14.60 -11.89 7.91
C ASN A 327 -13.83 -13.21 8.03
N ILE A 328 -12.51 -13.15 7.82
CA ILE A 328 -11.61 -14.28 7.92
C ILE A 328 -10.62 -14.04 9.07
N ILE A 329 -10.65 -14.91 10.07
CA ILE A 329 -9.79 -14.87 11.25
C ILE A 329 -8.91 -16.12 11.16
N THR A 330 -7.65 -15.96 10.75
CA THR A 330 -6.78 -17.10 10.47
C THR A 330 -5.37 -17.00 11.04
N ASN A 331 -4.82 -18.14 11.46
CA ASN A 331 -3.42 -18.22 11.93
C ASN A 331 -3.10 -17.30 13.12
N ASN A 332 -4.07 -16.85 13.90
CA ASN A 332 -3.83 -16.00 15.05
C ASN A 332 -3.47 -16.85 16.28
N THR A 333 -2.63 -16.29 17.15
CA THR A 333 -2.40 -16.81 18.50
C THR A 333 -3.15 -15.92 19.48
N VAL A 334 -4.18 -16.45 20.13
CA VAL A 334 -5.09 -15.67 20.97
C VAL A 334 -5.14 -16.26 22.38
N SER A 335 -4.55 -15.56 23.36
CA SER A 335 -4.34 -16.15 24.67
C SER A 335 -4.41 -15.21 25.87
N SER A 336 -4.71 -15.77 27.04
CA SER A 336 -4.66 -15.03 28.31
C SER A 336 -5.58 -13.81 28.38
N ASN A 337 -6.64 -13.76 27.56
CA ASN A 337 -7.63 -12.68 27.64
C ASN A 337 -8.63 -12.97 28.77
N ASN A 338 -9.18 -11.92 29.38
CA ASN A 338 -10.06 -12.04 30.54
C ASN A 338 -11.49 -12.48 30.19
N LYS A 339 -11.85 -12.52 28.91
CA LYS A 339 -13.11 -13.10 28.40
C LYS A 339 -12.83 -14.24 27.42
N TYR A 340 -13.51 -14.28 26.27
CA TYR A 340 -13.24 -15.28 25.25
C TYR A 340 -11.96 -14.93 24.48
N GLY A 341 -11.29 -15.95 23.94
CA GLY A 341 -10.24 -15.71 22.97
C GLY A 341 -10.81 -15.02 21.73
N ILE A 342 -11.76 -15.68 21.06
CA ILE A 342 -12.47 -15.16 19.89
C ILE A 342 -13.97 -15.22 20.14
N SER A 343 -14.70 -14.14 19.91
CA SER A 343 -16.16 -14.13 20.01
C SER A 343 -16.83 -13.51 18.78
N SER A 344 -18.00 -14.02 18.42
CA SER A 344 -18.76 -13.52 17.27
C SER A 344 -20.28 -13.58 17.46
N SER A 345 -20.97 -12.48 17.11
CA SER A 345 -22.41 -12.46 16.76
C SER A 345 -22.66 -12.28 15.26
N GLY A 346 -21.64 -12.49 14.44
CA GLY A 346 -21.72 -12.24 13.01
C GLY A 346 -21.97 -13.51 12.21
N ASP A 347 -22.69 -13.38 11.09
CA ASP A 347 -22.89 -14.50 10.16
C ASP A 347 -21.75 -14.63 9.13
N ASN A 348 -21.62 -15.81 8.54
CA ASN A 348 -20.73 -16.06 7.39
C ASN A 348 -19.24 -15.77 7.66
N ASN A 349 -18.78 -15.83 8.91
CA ASN A 349 -17.37 -15.64 9.24
C ASN A 349 -16.61 -16.97 9.20
N THR A 350 -15.33 -16.91 8.86
CA THR A 350 -14.41 -18.04 8.92
C THR A 350 -13.38 -17.83 10.01
N ILE A 351 -13.36 -18.70 11.02
CA ILE A 351 -12.38 -18.75 12.10
C ILE A 351 -11.58 -20.04 11.92
N ALA A 352 -10.39 -19.93 11.32
CA ALA A 352 -9.63 -21.11 10.93
C ALA A 352 -8.16 -21.09 11.33
N ASN A 353 -7.57 -22.24 11.64
CA ASN A 353 -6.12 -22.38 11.89
C ASN A 353 -5.60 -21.51 13.05
N ASN A 354 -6.45 -21.11 14.01
CA ASN A 354 -6.02 -20.29 15.14
C ASN A 354 -5.57 -21.17 16.31
N ASN A 355 -4.62 -20.68 17.09
CA ASN A 355 -4.24 -21.23 18.38
C ASN A 355 -4.89 -20.39 19.49
N VAL A 356 -5.87 -20.94 20.19
CA VAL A 356 -6.68 -20.21 21.18
C VAL A 356 -6.56 -20.86 22.55
N SER A 357 -5.89 -20.18 23.48
CA SER A 357 -5.55 -20.80 24.76
C SER A 357 -5.57 -19.91 25.99
N SER A 358 -5.81 -20.51 27.15
CA SER A 358 -5.65 -19.84 28.45
C SER A 358 -6.50 -18.57 28.63
N ASN A 359 -7.64 -18.47 27.94
CA ASN A 359 -8.57 -17.37 28.15
C ASN A 359 -9.51 -17.69 29.33
N LYS A 360 -9.86 -16.67 30.13
CA LYS A 360 -10.61 -16.84 31.39
C LYS A 360 -12.07 -17.22 31.23
N TRP A 361 -12.66 -17.00 30.06
CA TRP A 361 -13.95 -17.59 29.73
C TRP A 361 -13.72 -18.78 28.80
N GLY A 362 -14.20 -18.74 27.56
CA GLY A 362 -13.97 -19.80 26.59
C GLY A 362 -12.88 -19.49 25.56
N GLY A 363 -12.61 -20.47 24.70
CA GLY A 363 -11.74 -20.26 23.54
C GLY A 363 -12.45 -19.45 22.47
N ILE A 364 -13.39 -20.07 21.77
CA ILE A 364 -14.17 -19.48 20.69
C ILE A 364 -15.66 -19.49 21.07
N SER A 365 -16.35 -18.36 20.97
CA SER A 365 -17.78 -18.25 21.25
C SER A 365 -18.54 -17.71 20.05
N ILE A 366 -19.61 -18.40 19.65
CA ILE A 366 -20.53 -17.98 18.59
C ILE A 366 -21.90 -17.86 19.22
N TRP A 367 -22.51 -16.68 19.11
CA TRP A 367 -23.85 -16.46 19.65
C TRP A 367 -24.77 -15.79 18.63
N TYR A 368 -26.06 -16.14 18.61
CA TYR A 368 -27.09 -15.51 17.77
C TYR A 368 -26.67 -15.33 16.30
N SER A 369 -26.01 -16.35 15.72
CA SER A 369 -25.41 -16.24 14.38
C SER A 369 -25.29 -17.58 13.68
N SER A 370 -25.15 -17.50 12.36
CA SER A 370 -25.29 -18.62 11.45
C SER A 370 -24.26 -18.64 10.33
N ASN A 371 -24.11 -19.79 9.69
CA ASN A 371 -23.27 -19.98 8.51
C ASN A 371 -21.78 -19.67 8.75
N ASN A 372 -21.31 -19.74 10.00
CA ASN A 372 -19.90 -19.58 10.31
C ASN A 372 -19.14 -20.89 10.11
N ILE A 373 -17.86 -20.77 9.75
CA ILE A 373 -16.94 -21.90 9.61
C ILE A 373 -15.87 -21.78 10.71
N ILE A 374 -15.82 -22.76 11.61
CA ILE A 374 -14.83 -22.87 12.68
C ILE A 374 -14.00 -24.11 12.39
N ALA A 375 -12.81 -23.94 11.82
CA ALA A 375 -12.07 -25.07 11.28
C ALA A 375 -10.57 -25.11 11.61
N ASN A 376 -10.04 -26.31 11.86
CA ASN A 376 -8.60 -26.52 12.06
C ASN A 376 -7.99 -25.69 13.22
N ASN A 377 -8.79 -25.27 14.20
CA ASN A 377 -8.26 -24.52 15.34
C ASN A 377 -7.70 -25.48 16.40
N THR A 378 -6.63 -25.05 17.06
CA THR A 378 -6.07 -25.71 18.25
C THR A 378 -6.51 -24.92 19.47
N ILE A 379 -7.25 -25.56 20.37
CA ILE A 379 -7.95 -24.90 21.47
C ILE A 379 -7.57 -25.59 22.78
N SER A 380 -7.02 -24.84 23.74
CA SER A 380 -6.54 -25.46 24.97
C SER A 380 -6.57 -24.58 26.21
N LEU A 381 -6.72 -25.19 27.38
CA LEU A 381 -6.56 -24.53 28.69
C LEU A 381 -7.42 -23.28 28.92
N ASN A 382 -8.54 -23.12 28.22
CA ASN A 382 -9.50 -22.04 28.51
C ASN A 382 -10.37 -22.45 29.72
N ASP A 383 -10.74 -21.52 30.60
CA ASP A 383 -11.37 -21.88 31.88
C ASP A 383 -12.78 -22.50 31.74
N MET A 384 -13.53 -22.11 30.70
CA MET A 384 -14.88 -22.59 30.41
C MET A 384 -14.89 -23.52 29.18
N SER A 385 -15.63 -23.15 28.13
CA SER A 385 -15.79 -23.96 26.93
C SER A 385 -14.69 -23.69 25.90
N GLY A 386 -14.16 -24.72 25.26
CA GLY A 386 -13.25 -24.53 24.14
C GLY A 386 -13.94 -23.85 22.96
N ILE A 387 -15.05 -24.43 22.50
CA ILE A 387 -16.00 -23.81 21.58
C ILE A 387 -17.36 -23.73 22.27
N TYR A 388 -18.00 -22.57 22.25
CA TYR A 388 -19.35 -22.36 22.78
C TYR A 388 -20.28 -21.89 21.67
N LEU A 389 -21.39 -22.60 21.48
CA LEU A 389 -22.47 -22.24 20.56
C LEU A 389 -23.71 -21.88 21.38
N ASP A 390 -24.28 -20.70 21.16
CA ASP A 390 -25.44 -20.19 21.90
C ASP A 390 -26.45 -19.52 20.96
N ALA A 391 -27.62 -20.12 20.74
CA ALA A 391 -28.54 -19.69 19.69
C ALA A 391 -27.82 -19.54 18.32
N ALA A 392 -26.91 -20.46 18.01
CA ALA A 392 -25.99 -20.39 16.88
C ALA A 392 -26.22 -21.55 15.90
N ASP A 393 -27.13 -21.33 14.95
CA ASP A 393 -27.60 -22.38 14.05
C ASP A 393 -26.80 -22.48 12.75
N SER A 394 -26.81 -23.65 12.11
CA SER A 394 -26.29 -23.81 10.74
C SER A 394 -24.80 -23.44 10.56
N ASN A 395 -23.98 -23.67 11.59
CA ASN A 395 -22.54 -23.44 11.54
C ASN A 395 -21.80 -24.75 11.21
N THR A 396 -20.59 -24.62 10.64
CA THR A 396 -19.68 -25.74 10.38
C THR A 396 -18.52 -25.71 11.37
N ILE A 397 -18.37 -26.77 12.16
CA ILE A 397 -17.30 -26.95 13.13
C ILE A 397 -16.51 -28.18 12.70
N ALA A 398 -15.33 -27.99 12.12
CA ALA A 398 -14.60 -29.07 11.45
C ALA A 398 -13.13 -29.15 11.83
N ASN A 399 -12.61 -30.36 12.07
CA ASN A 399 -11.18 -30.61 12.26
C ASN A 399 -10.51 -29.80 13.40
N ASN A 400 -11.27 -29.32 14.39
CA ASN A 400 -10.69 -28.63 15.54
C ASN A 400 -10.12 -29.64 16.54
N THR A 401 -9.03 -29.25 17.19
CA THR A 401 -8.35 -30.06 18.20
C THR A 401 -8.46 -29.37 19.55
N PHE A 402 -9.11 -30.04 20.51
CA PHE A 402 -9.22 -29.58 21.88
C PHE A 402 -8.25 -30.33 22.78
N HIS A 403 -7.51 -29.60 23.62
CA HIS A 403 -6.68 -30.14 24.69
C HIS A 403 -7.09 -29.53 26.01
N LEU A 404 -7.55 -30.35 26.96
CA LEU A 404 -8.05 -29.90 28.26
C LEU A 404 -9.21 -28.89 28.13
N ASN A 405 -10.03 -29.06 27.10
CA ASN A 405 -11.25 -28.33 26.78
C ASN A 405 -12.14 -29.22 25.90
N GLY A 406 -13.34 -28.73 25.55
CA GLY A 406 -14.22 -29.34 24.56
C GLY A 406 -15.20 -28.31 24.00
N MET A 407 -16.32 -28.78 23.47
CA MET A 407 -17.40 -27.92 22.97
C MET A 407 -18.55 -27.85 23.97
N ARG A 408 -19.40 -26.83 23.88
CA ARG A 408 -20.68 -26.76 24.60
C ARG A 408 -21.70 -26.15 23.68
N VAL A 409 -22.93 -26.66 23.72
CA VAL A 409 -24.01 -26.20 22.85
C VAL A 409 -25.23 -25.80 23.67
N LEU A 410 -25.77 -24.62 23.36
CA LEU A 410 -26.98 -24.08 23.98
C LEU A 410 -27.92 -23.60 22.87
N ASP A 411 -29.14 -24.15 22.85
CA ASP A 411 -30.21 -23.75 21.92
C ASP A 411 -29.75 -23.56 20.46
N SER A 412 -28.88 -24.44 19.98
CA SER A 412 -28.25 -24.30 18.66
C SER A 412 -28.42 -25.59 17.87
N TYR A 413 -28.89 -25.45 16.63
CA TYR A 413 -29.36 -26.54 15.79
C TYR A 413 -28.79 -26.49 14.36
N ASN A 414 -28.95 -27.58 13.64
CA ASN A 414 -28.50 -27.80 12.27
C ASN A 414 -27.01 -27.54 12.08
N ASN A 415 -26.20 -27.79 13.11
CA ASN A 415 -24.77 -27.55 13.06
C ASN A 415 -24.04 -28.77 12.48
N THR A 416 -23.12 -28.53 11.55
CA THR A 416 -22.27 -29.58 10.97
C THR A 416 -21.00 -29.71 11.80
N VAL A 417 -20.93 -30.73 12.66
CA VAL A 417 -19.79 -30.97 13.55
C VAL A 417 -19.07 -32.24 13.14
N VAL A 418 -17.89 -32.11 12.53
CA VAL A 418 -17.19 -33.25 11.91
C VAL A 418 -15.68 -33.26 12.21
N ASN A 419 -15.12 -34.45 12.40
CA ASN A 419 -13.67 -34.67 12.56
C ASN A 419 -12.98 -33.84 13.67
N ASN A 420 -13.74 -33.38 14.67
CA ASN A 420 -13.15 -32.69 15.82
C ASN A 420 -12.63 -33.71 16.83
N THR A 421 -11.55 -33.38 17.53
CA THR A 421 -10.97 -34.26 18.56
C THR A 421 -10.89 -33.56 19.91
N VAL A 422 -11.27 -34.26 20.97
CA VAL A 422 -11.11 -33.85 22.37
C VAL A 422 -10.13 -34.79 23.03
N ASN A 423 -8.98 -34.26 23.46
CA ASN A 423 -7.91 -35.01 24.12
C ASN A 423 -7.45 -36.24 23.30
N GLY A 424 -7.39 -36.09 21.97
CA GLY A 424 -6.96 -37.13 21.04
C GLY A 424 -8.03 -38.15 20.66
N LYS A 425 -9.26 -38.02 21.16
CA LYS A 425 -10.40 -38.87 20.82
C LYS A 425 -11.48 -38.09 20.05
N PRO A 426 -12.39 -38.75 19.32
CA PRO A 426 -13.46 -38.07 18.60
C PRO A 426 -14.37 -37.25 19.52
N LEU A 427 -14.77 -36.06 19.08
CA LEU A 427 -15.96 -35.39 19.60
C LEU A 427 -17.17 -35.98 18.86
N VAL A 428 -18.04 -36.68 19.58
CA VAL A 428 -19.24 -37.29 19.01
C VAL A 428 -20.40 -36.31 19.15
N TYR A 429 -20.83 -35.75 18.03
CA TYR A 429 -21.98 -34.85 17.94
C TYR A 429 -23.12 -35.56 17.20
N LEU A 430 -24.27 -35.66 17.84
CA LEU A 430 -25.46 -36.33 17.32
C LEU A 430 -26.60 -35.33 17.32
N GLU A 431 -27.20 -35.06 16.17
CA GLU A 431 -28.34 -34.17 16.06
C GLU A 431 -29.46 -34.82 15.27
N ASN A 432 -30.68 -34.86 15.84
CA ASN A 432 -31.82 -35.58 15.28
C ASN A 432 -31.52 -37.05 14.98
N VAL A 433 -30.75 -37.71 15.86
CA VAL A 433 -30.36 -39.11 15.71
C VAL A 433 -31.21 -40.00 16.62
N ASP A 434 -31.70 -41.11 16.07
CA ASP A 434 -32.37 -42.18 16.81
C ASP A 434 -31.48 -43.42 16.90
N ASP A 435 -31.59 -44.14 18.01
CA ASP A 435 -31.05 -45.50 18.20
C ASP A 435 -29.53 -45.64 17.93
N TYR A 436 -28.71 -44.86 18.64
CA TYR A 436 -27.26 -44.86 18.45
C TYR A 436 -26.48 -45.31 19.71
N VAL A 437 -25.40 -46.08 19.52
CA VAL A 437 -24.47 -46.48 20.58
C VAL A 437 -23.11 -45.84 20.34
N VAL A 438 -22.62 -45.06 21.31
CA VAL A 438 -21.32 -44.39 21.22
C VAL A 438 -20.20 -45.37 21.59
N GLU A 439 -19.30 -45.66 20.65
CA GLU A 439 -18.21 -46.64 20.81
C GLU A 439 -16.90 -46.04 21.33
N ASP A 440 -16.53 -44.84 20.88
CA ASP A 440 -15.39 -44.09 21.39
C ASP A 440 -15.66 -42.58 21.29
N ALA A 441 -15.29 -41.85 22.33
CA ALA A 441 -15.42 -40.41 22.37
C ALA A 441 -14.47 -39.81 23.43
N GLY A 442 -14.01 -38.59 23.17
CA GLY A 442 -13.47 -37.70 24.21
C GLY A 442 -14.56 -36.83 24.85
N GLN A 443 -15.66 -36.63 24.11
CA GLN A 443 -16.84 -35.88 24.52
C GLN A 443 -18.05 -36.33 23.69
N VAL A 444 -19.24 -36.35 24.30
CA VAL A 444 -20.49 -36.65 23.60
C VAL A 444 -21.49 -35.49 23.75
N ILE A 445 -22.08 -35.06 22.64
CA ILE A 445 -23.15 -34.06 22.60
C ILE A 445 -24.28 -34.63 21.75
N ALA A 446 -25.47 -34.77 22.32
CA ALA A 446 -26.67 -35.20 21.60
C ALA A 446 -27.76 -34.13 21.71
N ILE A 447 -28.31 -33.74 20.56
CA ILE A 447 -29.29 -32.67 20.39
C ILE A 447 -30.50 -33.24 19.65
N ASN A 448 -31.72 -32.98 20.15
CA ASN A 448 -32.97 -33.49 19.55
C ASN A 448 -32.94 -35.00 19.24
N SER A 449 -32.19 -35.77 20.03
CA SER A 449 -31.93 -37.17 19.72
C SER A 449 -32.73 -38.09 20.64
N ASN A 450 -32.84 -39.36 20.29
CA ASN A 450 -33.59 -40.30 21.09
C ASN A 450 -32.94 -41.69 21.11
N ASN A 451 -33.05 -42.36 22.26
CA ASN A 451 -32.44 -43.68 22.52
C ASN A 451 -30.92 -43.76 22.26
N ILE A 452 -30.17 -42.75 22.72
CA ILE A 452 -28.71 -42.73 22.65
C ILE A 452 -28.12 -43.49 23.83
N THR A 453 -27.21 -44.43 23.57
CA THR A 453 -26.50 -45.20 24.61
C THR A 453 -25.02 -44.80 24.64
N ILE A 454 -24.57 -44.27 25.78
CA ILE A 454 -23.18 -43.91 26.04
C ILE A 454 -22.67 -44.87 27.12
N LYS A 455 -21.71 -45.75 26.79
CA LYS A 455 -21.24 -46.76 27.72
C LYS A 455 -19.74 -47.00 27.68
N ASP A 456 -19.17 -47.34 28.84
CA ASP A 456 -17.79 -47.80 28.98
C ASP A 456 -16.73 -46.81 28.45
N LEU A 457 -17.04 -45.50 28.44
CA LEU A 457 -16.14 -44.45 27.95
C LEU A 457 -15.38 -43.76 29.09
N ASN A 458 -14.26 -43.12 28.72
CA ASN A 458 -13.52 -42.19 29.58
C ASN A 458 -13.62 -40.79 28.98
N LEU A 459 -14.43 -39.94 29.60
CA LEU A 459 -14.77 -38.60 29.13
C LEU A 459 -14.22 -37.59 30.14
N SER A 460 -12.95 -37.25 29.97
CA SER A 460 -12.21 -36.41 30.91
C SER A 460 -11.56 -35.21 30.23
N TYR A 461 -11.41 -34.14 31.02
CA TYR A 461 -10.79 -32.88 30.59
C TYR A 461 -11.47 -32.27 29.35
N ALA A 462 -12.79 -32.44 29.26
CA ALA A 462 -13.66 -31.80 28.28
C ALA A 462 -14.41 -30.62 28.90
N SER A 463 -15.02 -29.78 28.07
CA SER A 463 -15.91 -28.73 28.56
C SER A 463 -17.20 -29.31 29.14
N VAL A 464 -17.82 -30.25 28.44
CA VAL A 464 -18.90 -31.08 28.97
C VAL A 464 -18.57 -32.54 28.67
N GLY A 465 -18.62 -33.45 29.64
CA GLY A 465 -18.37 -34.87 29.36
C GLY A 465 -19.45 -35.47 28.46
N VAL A 466 -20.71 -35.37 28.92
CA VAL A 466 -21.91 -35.73 28.17
C VAL A 466 -22.92 -34.59 28.20
N GLU A 467 -23.35 -34.12 27.05
CA GLU A 467 -24.39 -33.10 26.90
C GLU A 467 -25.60 -33.68 26.17
N PHE A 468 -26.77 -33.61 26.81
CA PHE A 468 -28.07 -33.93 26.20
C PHE A 468 -28.92 -32.67 26.17
N TRP A 469 -29.26 -32.23 24.96
CA TRP A 469 -30.18 -31.14 24.72
C TRP A 469 -31.43 -31.67 24.02
N ASN A 470 -32.61 -31.51 24.63
CA ASN A 470 -33.89 -32.03 24.13
C ASN A 470 -33.79 -33.51 23.67
N THR A 471 -33.02 -34.31 24.40
CA THR A 471 -32.71 -35.70 24.06
C THR A 471 -33.42 -36.63 25.03
N SER A 472 -34.08 -37.66 24.51
CA SER A 472 -34.98 -38.53 25.28
C SER A 472 -34.60 -40.01 25.22
N ASN A 473 -35.14 -40.81 26.14
CA ASN A 473 -34.95 -42.28 26.24
C ASN A 473 -33.50 -42.78 26.21
N SER A 474 -32.55 -41.94 26.60
CA SER A 474 -31.11 -42.19 26.44
C SER A 474 -30.48 -42.72 27.74
N LYS A 475 -29.34 -43.41 27.63
CA LYS A 475 -28.68 -44.13 28.75
C LYS A 475 -27.20 -43.78 28.83
N ILE A 476 -26.72 -43.51 30.05
CA ILE A 476 -25.31 -43.31 30.38
C ILE A 476 -24.91 -44.41 31.36
N ILE A 477 -24.07 -45.36 30.92
CA ILE A 477 -23.79 -46.61 31.64
C ILE A 477 -22.28 -46.81 31.82
N ASN A 478 -21.80 -46.97 33.05
CA ASN A 478 -20.41 -47.37 33.34
C ASN A 478 -19.33 -46.48 32.69
N ASN A 479 -19.56 -45.16 32.59
CA ASN A 479 -18.57 -44.22 32.07
C ASN A 479 -17.74 -43.62 33.21
N ASN A 480 -16.45 -43.40 32.97
CA ASN A 480 -15.61 -42.54 33.81
C ASN A 480 -15.69 -41.10 33.29
N ILE A 481 -16.33 -40.20 34.04
CA ILE A 481 -16.54 -38.81 33.66
C ILE A 481 -15.92 -37.94 34.74
N SER A 482 -14.77 -37.32 34.46
CA SER A 482 -14.00 -36.62 35.49
C SER A 482 -13.18 -35.46 34.94
N ASN A 483 -12.90 -34.45 35.78
CA ASN A 483 -12.12 -33.26 35.42
C ASN A 483 -12.70 -32.48 34.21
N ASN A 484 -14.01 -32.54 34.03
CA ASN A 484 -14.72 -31.69 33.07
C ASN A 484 -15.26 -30.46 33.81
N TRP A 485 -15.53 -29.39 33.07
CA TRP A 485 -16.23 -28.24 33.65
C TRP A 485 -17.66 -28.66 34.08
N ASP A 486 -18.40 -29.29 33.16
CA ASP A 486 -19.62 -30.04 33.48
C ASP A 486 -19.41 -31.54 33.20
N GLY A 487 -19.72 -32.40 34.18
CA GLY A 487 -19.63 -33.85 33.98
C GLY A 487 -20.69 -34.36 33.00
N ILE A 488 -21.95 -34.26 33.42
CA ILE A 488 -23.13 -34.60 32.63
C ILE A 488 -24.07 -33.39 32.69
N ARG A 489 -24.54 -32.93 31.53
CA ARG A 489 -25.50 -31.84 31.40
C ARG A 489 -26.71 -32.34 30.62
N ILE A 490 -27.89 -32.27 31.23
CA ILE A 490 -29.15 -32.69 30.61
C ILE A 490 -30.10 -31.51 30.67
N GLU A 491 -30.46 -30.97 29.51
CA GLU A 491 -31.32 -29.82 29.38
C GLU A 491 -32.47 -30.10 28.42
N PHE A 492 -33.61 -29.52 28.74
CA PHE A 492 -34.86 -29.71 28.02
C PHE A 492 -35.53 -28.34 27.91
N PHE A 493 -35.92 -27.95 26.70
CA PHE A 493 -36.70 -26.75 26.50
C PHE A 493 -38.19 -27.14 26.48
N PHE A 494 -38.97 -26.60 27.40
CA PHE A 494 -40.43 -26.60 27.29
C PHE A 494 -40.80 -25.49 26.31
N GLN A 495 -41.31 -25.86 25.13
CA GLN A 495 -41.97 -24.90 24.23
C GLN A 495 -43.31 -24.45 24.81
#